data_AF-A0A392N5U9-F1
#
_entry.id   AF-A0A392N5U9-F1
#
_cell.length_a   1.000
_cell.length_b   1.000
_cell.length_c   1.000
_cell.angle_alpha   90.00
_cell.angle_beta   90.00
_cell.angle_gamma   90.00
#
_symmetry.space_group_name_H-M   'P 1'
#
loop_
_entity.id
_entity.type
_entity.pdbx_description
1 polymer ?
#
loop_
_entity_poly.entity_id
_entity_poly.type
_entity_poly.pdbx_seq_one_letter_code
_entity_poly.pdbx_strand_id
1 'polypeptide(L)' 'FFDKAIGINVTRSRFLPVKATSDLFLVQSDLYTLADGSVIRNRARANPENPSIELGTEKSKIYITDYCVLCDN' A
#
# COMPACT_ATOMS: atom_id res chain seq x y z
N PHE A 1 -3.22 9.19 31.61
CA PHE A 1 -2.45 7.99 31.21
C PHE A 1 -3.17 6.75 31.72
N PHE A 2 -2.94 5.58 31.12
CA PHE A 2 -3.62 4.33 31.49
C PHE A 2 -2.70 3.40 32.29
N ASP A 3 -3.19 2.81 33.38
CA ASP A 3 -2.40 1.99 34.33
C ASP A 3 -1.94 0.62 33.78
N LYS A 4 -2.50 0.16 32.66
CA LYS A 4 -2.21 -1.16 32.05
C LYS A 4 -2.14 -1.10 30.51
N ALA A 5 -1.46 -0.11 29.95
CA ALA A 5 -1.24 -0.04 28.50
C ALA A 5 -0.33 -1.20 28.02
N ILE A 6 -0.75 -1.92 26.97
CA ILE A 6 0.02 -2.99 26.33
C ILE A 6 0.09 -2.72 24.83
N GLY A 7 1.30 -2.79 24.26
CA GLY A 7 1.52 -2.79 22.81
C GLY A 7 1.83 -4.20 22.31
N ILE A 8 1.36 -4.55 21.11
CA ILE A 8 1.63 -5.83 20.47
C ILE A 8 2.20 -5.56 19.08
N ASN A 9 3.27 -6.26 18.70
CA ASN A 9 3.79 -6.20 17.34
C ASN A 9 2.88 -6.97 16.39
N VAL A 10 2.45 -6.33 15.31
CA VAL A 10 1.56 -6.93 14.30
C VAL A 10 2.24 -6.89 12.94
N THR A 11 1.84 -7.82 12.06
CA THR A 11 2.31 -7.78 10.67
C THR A 11 1.77 -6.54 9.96
N ARG A 12 2.56 -5.99 9.03
CA ARG A 12 2.20 -4.78 8.25
C ARG A 12 0.84 -4.90 7.56
N SER A 13 0.40 -6.11 7.22
CA SER A 13 -0.91 -6.39 6.62
C SER A 13 -2.12 -5.85 7.39
N ARG A 14 -1.99 -5.65 8.71
CA ARG A 14 -3.05 -5.14 9.58
C ARG A 14 -3.18 -3.61 9.55
N PHE A 15 -2.28 -2.92 8.83
CA PHE A 15 -2.24 -1.47 8.80
C PHE A 15 -1.90 -0.97 7.40
N LEU A 16 -2.94 -0.58 6.65
CA LEU A 16 -2.81 0.16 5.39
C LEU A 16 -3.22 1.62 5.63
N PRO A 17 -2.29 2.50 6.06
CA PRO A 17 -2.62 3.89 6.28
C PRO A 17 -2.98 4.55 4.95
N VAL A 18 -4.15 5.20 4.91
CA VAL A 18 -4.59 6.03 3.78
C VAL A 18 -4.65 7.47 4.27
N LYS A 19 -3.59 8.24 3.98
CA LYS A 19 -3.40 9.62 4.47
C LYS A 19 -3.21 10.62 3.33
N ALA A 20 -2.76 10.17 2.16
CA ALA A 20 -2.58 10.97 0.98
C ALA A 20 -3.32 10.37 -0.23
N THR A 21 -3.54 11.18 -1.27
CA THR A 21 -4.17 10.72 -2.52
C THR A 21 -3.37 9.60 -3.20
N SER A 22 -2.06 9.54 -3.00
CA SER A 22 -1.20 8.45 -3.46
C SER A 22 -1.60 7.10 -2.86
N ASP A 23 -2.05 7.08 -1.60
CA ASP A 23 -2.51 5.85 -0.95
C ASP A 23 -3.82 5.34 -1.56
N LEU A 24 -4.67 6.25 -2.05
CA LEU A 24 -5.89 5.88 -2.79
C LEU A 24 -5.55 5.18 -4.11
N PHE A 25 -4.49 5.59 -4.79
CA PHE A 25 -4.02 4.91 -6.01
C PHE A 25 -3.61 3.47 -5.74
N LEU A 26 -2.95 3.19 -4.61
CA LEU A 26 -2.59 1.81 -4.22
C LEU A 26 -3.84 0.94 -4.09
N VAL A 27 -4.88 1.43 -3.41
CA VAL A 27 -6.14 0.70 -3.19
C VAL A 27 -6.98 0.56 -4.45
N GLN A 28 -6.94 1.55 -5.35
CA GLN A 28 -7.68 1.53 -6.61
C GLN A 28 -7.00 0.71 -7.72
N SER A 29 -5.68 0.53 -7.64
CA SER A 29 -4.94 -0.33 -8.56
C SER A 29 -5.20 -1.82 -8.33
N ASP A 30 -4.63 -2.67 -9.19
CA ASP A 30 -4.67 -4.14 -9.03
C ASP A 30 -3.74 -4.67 -7.93
N LEU A 31 -3.06 -3.80 -7.18
CA LEU A 31 -2.20 -4.18 -6.06
C LEU A 31 -3.01 -4.73 -4.88
N TYR A 32 -4.25 -4.29 -4.72
CA TYR A 32 -5.14 -4.71 -3.65
C TYR A 32 -6.52 -5.08 -4.18
N THR A 33 -7.15 -6.05 -3.54
CA THR A 33 -8.55 -6.41 -3.75
C THR A 33 -9.34 -6.25 -2.45
N LEU A 34 -10.63 -5.96 -2.58
CA LEU A 34 -11.56 -5.95 -1.45
C LEU A 34 -12.26 -7.30 -1.38
N ALA A 35 -12.09 -8.00 -0.26
CA ALA A 35 -12.81 -9.23 0.04
C ALA A 35 -13.25 -9.21 1.51
N ASP A 36 -14.53 -9.44 1.77
CA ASP A 36 -15.12 -9.49 3.11
C ASP A 36 -14.80 -8.27 3.99
N GLY A 37 -14.83 -7.07 3.39
CA GLY A 37 -14.49 -5.81 4.08
C GLY A 37 -13.00 -5.64 4.42
N SER A 38 -12.15 -6.58 3.99
CA SER A 38 -10.70 -6.55 4.17
C SER A 38 -10.00 -6.21 2.86
N VAL A 39 -8.93 -5.43 2.96
CA VAL A 39 -8.06 -5.08 1.84
C VAL A 39 -6.95 -6.14 1.76
N ILE A 40 -6.93 -6.93 0.69
CA ILE A 40 -6.02 -8.05 0.50
C ILE A 40 -5.03 -7.73 -0.61
N ARG A 41 -3.73 -7.89 -0.36
CA ARG A 41 -2.68 -7.66 -1.38
C ARG A 41 -2.74 -8.76 -2.44
N ASN A 42 -2.59 -8.36 -3.70
CA ASN A 42 -2.51 -9.27 -4.84
C ASN A 42 -1.29 -10.19 -4.72
N ARG A 43 -1.54 -11.51 -4.69
CA ARG A 43 -0.51 -12.55 -4.54
C ARG A 43 0.36 -12.72 -5.79
N ALA A 44 -0.07 -12.20 -6.94
CA ALA A 44 0.72 -12.21 -8.17
C ALA A 44 1.91 -11.22 -8.12
N ARG A 45 2.00 -10.38 -7.09
CA ARG A 45 3.12 -9.44 -6.92
C ARG A 45 4.24 -10.11 -6.12
N ALA A 46 5.39 -10.30 -6.76
CA ALA A 46 6.57 -10.91 -6.15
C ALA A 46 7.15 -10.07 -4.99
N ASN A 47 7.21 -8.75 -5.15
CA ASN A 47 7.66 -7.84 -4.10
C ASN A 47 6.56 -7.71 -3.02
N PRO A 48 6.84 -7.99 -1.72
CA PRO A 48 5.89 -7.79 -0.63
C PRO A 48 5.74 -6.34 -0.16
N GLU A 49 6.60 -5.41 -0.61
CA GLU A 49 6.58 -3.99 -0.22
C GLU A 49 5.69 -3.15 -1.14
N ASN A 50 5.03 -2.12 -0.60
CA ASN A 50 4.27 -1.20 -1.45
C ASN A 50 5.24 -0.37 -2.29
N PRO A 51 4.93 -0.12 -3.57
CA PRO A 51 5.75 0.78 -4.38
C PRO A 51 5.68 2.21 -3.82
N SER A 52 6.76 2.96 -3.96
CA SER A 52 6.74 4.40 -3.72
C SER A 52 5.94 5.13 -4.82
N ILE A 53 5.07 6.05 -4.41
CA ILE A 53 4.27 6.88 -5.32
C ILE A 53 4.50 8.34 -5.00
N GLU A 54 5.08 9.07 -5.95
CA GLU A 54 5.24 10.51 -5.90
C GLU A 54 4.25 11.17 -6.87
N LEU A 55 3.33 11.96 -6.32
CA LEU A 55 2.37 12.75 -7.09
C LEU A 55 2.90 14.18 -7.21
N GLY A 56 3.07 14.66 -8.45
CA GLY A 56 3.44 16.05 -8.71
C GLY A 56 2.37 17.06 -8.27
N THR A 57 2.76 18.32 -8.16
CA THR A 57 1.90 19.47 -7.80
C THR A 57 0.74 19.69 -8.78
N GLU A 58 0.87 19.19 -10.00
CA GLU A 58 -0.20 19.09 -10.98
C GLU A 58 -0.69 17.65 -11.01
N LYS A 59 -1.98 17.44 -10.75
CA LYS A 59 -2.67 16.14 -10.54
C LYS A 59 -2.65 15.18 -11.76
N SER A 60 -1.58 15.11 -12.53
CA SER A 60 -1.53 14.44 -13.83
C SER A 60 -0.22 13.69 -14.11
N LYS A 61 0.80 13.79 -13.26
CA LYS A 61 2.03 12.99 -13.42
C LYS A 61 2.29 12.14 -12.17
N ILE A 62 2.08 10.84 -12.35
CA ILE A 62 2.38 9.79 -11.38
C ILE A 62 3.77 9.27 -11.74
N TYR A 63 4.74 9.48 -10.87
CA TYR A 63 6.02 8.78 -10.95
C TYR A 63 5.97 7.64 -9.93
N ILE A 64 5.84 6.41 -10.44
CA ILE A 64 6.03 5.21 -9.62
C ILE A 64 7.54 4.99 -9.58
N THR A 65 8.19 5.44 -8.51
CA THR A 65 9.62 5.23 -8.30
C THR A 65 9.82 3.90 -7.59
N ASP A 66 9.52 2.82 -8.30
CA ASP A 66 9.93 1.42 -8.06
C ASP A 66 9.50 0.57 -9.29
N TYR A 67 9.98 0.94 -10.47
CA TYR A 67 9.82 0.11 -11.67
C TYR A 67 10.79 -1.09 -11.62
N CYS A 68 10.44 -2.12 -10.84
CA CYS A 68 10.61 -3.50 -11.29
C CYS A 68 9.22 -4.10 -11.48
N VAL A 69 8.41 -3.48 -12.35
CA VAL A 69 7.17 -4.08 -12.88
C VAL A 69 7.46 -4.88 -14.17
N LEU A 70 8.72 -4.88 -14.63
CA LEU A 70 9.20 -5.57 -15.84
C LEU A 70 10.32 -6.58 -15.57
N CYS A 71 10.61 -6.90 -14.30
CA CYS A 71 11.68 -7.83 -13.92
C CYS A 71 11.17 -9.25 -13.65
N ASP A 72 9.97 -9.58 -14.12
CA ASP A 72 9.44 -10.95 -14.13
C ASP A 72 9.59 -11.55 -15.55
N ASN A 73 10.84 -11.66 -16.02
CA ASN A 73 11.26 -12.64 -17.04
C ASN A 73 12.30 -13.55 -16.41
#